data_AF-A0A6A6R2R1-F1
#
_entry.id   AF-A0A6A6R2R1-F1
#
_cell.length_a   1.000
_cell.length_b   1.000
_cell.length_c   1.000
_cell.angle_alpha   90.00
_cell.angle_beta   90.00
_cell.angle_gamma   90.00
#
_symmetry.space_group_name_H-M   'P 1'
#
loop_
_entity.id
_entity.type
_entity.pdbx_description
1 polymer ?
#
loop_
_entity_poly.entity_id
_entity_poly.type
_entity_poly.pdbx_seq_one_letter_code
_entity_poly.pdbx_strand_id
1 'polypeptide(L)'
;MTCRHGQEEDALSKKGTNSGDCIPSSTPIGSLPTELLHMVCNNLAISDVKSFRRTNKRFSEIGLEHLIPSLYFCLSPTSFARFDTITSHPVLRKHVKEIQFNGQCFTCPTEYWETNGPLYLREVKWDKYYQQARYERSPEGDFECIENGSWSFEEAIQAVLAGKTLPIAHFDAFPQMLCDTNNPDFLNKFLSERFPEPQFTDVADPFFKEGSSSMEISKIIQGLSQRVKKHRDVVRWQHSMWAQNLDFGAIIQALKQLPALRAIKLSPEGWDMDEWQIAESQNNWFDYGGDKTLNAPGMHSGVRQLNALLAGCREAGTRLDSLVVEAVSWRFFAQPFNAFDLEVLSTLSTLTMRISVTTLDDDEEPSDEANKCIERLGDGIIYHFLRKIRLLKHLDLVIVNYYGEFSPLHDIIGDITWHGLKSLVLKRVVTEEKTLVSILGRHMATLKSLSLHMTTLTGGHWRSAWKQIRSLIATYGLDDLRVGYWHSYEMTRWENGVNPGWWFRWRGSELHPLRDEAEILRQYLMKGEGSIDEPEWRYVMK
;
A
#
# COMPACT_ATOMS: atom_id res chain seq x y z
N MET A 1 -5.80 53.15 21.41
CA MET A 1 -4.43 53.67 21.18
C MET A 1 -4.37 54.28 19.81
N THR A 2 -4.41 55.61 19.75
CA THR A 2 -4.39 56.45 18.56
C THR A 2 -2.98 56.97 18.35
N CYS A 3 -2.42 56.79 17.14
CA CYS A 3 -1.21 57.49 16.72
C CYS A 3 -1.48 58.25 15.41
N ARG A 4 -1.26 59.57 15.49
CA ARG A 4 -1.20 60.56 14.41
C ARG A 4 0.23 61.14 14.39
N HIS A 5 0.58 61.73 13.24
CA HIS A 5 1.77 62.53 12.88
C HIS A 5 2.98 61.73 12.35
N GLY A 6 3.69 62.18 11.30
CA GLY A 6 3.77 63.53 10.74
C GLY A 6 3.94 63.58 9.22
N GLN A 7 3.56 64.74 8.67
CA GLN A 7 3.96 65.24 7.36
C GLN A 7 5.33 65.89 7.49
N GLU A 8 6.19 65.71 6.50
CA GLU A 8 7.28 66.64 6.22
C GLU A 8 7.39 66.76 4.69
N GLU A 9 7.17 68.00 4.23
CA GLU A 9 7.35 68.44 2.86
C GLU A 9 8.85 68.58 2.59
N ASP A 10 9.32 68.13 1.43
CA ASP A 10 10.52 68.71 0.84
C ASP A 10 10.39 68.73 -0.69
N ALA A 11 10.39 69.95 -1.21
CA ALA A 11 10.30 70.27 -2.62
C ALA A 11 11.69 70.63 -3.13
N LEU A 12 12.25 69.85 -4.06
CA LEU A 12 13.35 70.31 -4.93
C LEU A 12 13.43 69.53 -6.25
N SER A 13 12.73 70.11 -7.23
CA SER A 13 13.09 70.25 -8.65
C SER A 13 14.38 69.57 -9.14
N LYS A 14 14.23 68.59 -10.04
CA LYS A 14 15.10 68.41 -11.22
C LYS A 14 14.29 67.91 -12.42
N LYS A 15 14.11 68.80 -13.40
CA LYS A 15 13.63 68.50 -14.76
C LYS A 15 14.67 67.65 -15.48
N GLY A 16 14.33 66.39 -15.75
CA GLY A 16 15.00 65.53 -16.72
C GLY A 16 13.97 64.96 -17.66
N THR A 17 13.86 65.54 -18.86
CA THR A 17 13.10 65.00 -19.99
C THR A 17 13.75 63.71 -20.48
N ASN A 18 13.34 62.58 -19.90
CA ASN A 18 13.50 61.26 -20.52
C ASN A 18 12.18 60.92 -21.21
N SER A 19 12.24 60.75 -22.53
CA SER A 19 11.21 60.16 -23.37
C SER A 19 10.84 58.79 -22.82
N GLY A 20 9.79 58.76 -22.01
CA GLY A 20 9.32 57.58 -21.31
C GLY A 20 8.53 56.68 -22.23
N ASP A 21 9.12 55.54 -22.58
CA ASP A 21 8.34 54.37 -22.98
C ASP A 21 7.44 54.00 -21.80
N CYS A 22 6.14 54.29 -21.94
CA CYS A 22 5.11 53.88 -21.00
C CYS A 22 5.09 52.34 -20.94
N ILE A 23 5.85 51.76 -20.01
CA ILE A 23 5.66 50.36 -19.62
C ILE A 23 4.18 50.25 -19.21
N PRO A 24 3.37 49.42 -19.89
CA PRO A 24 1.97 49.27 -19.55
C PRO A 24 1.90 48.86 -18.09
N SER A 25 1.19 49.66 -17.28
CA SER A 25 0.96 49.40 -15.86
C SER A 25 0.46 47.97 -15.72
N SER A 26 1.27 47.08 -15.12
CA SER A 26 0.92 45.68 -14.97
C SER A 26 -0.41 45.60 -14.22
N THR A 27 -1.45 45.06 -14.86
CA THR A 27 -2.73 44.82 -14.21
C THR A 27 -2.48 43.92 -12.99
N PRO A 28 -2.86 44.36 -11.78
CA PRO A 28 -2.59 43.58 -10.57
C PRO A 28 -3.30 42.24 -10.67
N ILE A 29 -2.64 41.15 -10.28
CA ILE A 29 -3.20 39.79 -10.33
C ILE A 29 -4.58 39.67 -9.63
N GLY A 30 -4.85 40.55 -8.65
CA GLY A 30 -6.14 40.64 -7.98
C GLY A 30 -7.33 41.04 -8.87
N SER A 31 -7.07 41.63 -10.05
CA SER A 31 -8.11 42.02 -11.02
C SER A 31 -8.48 40.90 -12.00
N LEU A 32 -7.80 39.74 -11.95
CA LEU A 32 -8.16 38.61 -12.81
C LEU A 32 -9.57 38.07 -12.47
N PRO A 33 -10.35 37.60 -13.46
CA PRO A 33 -11.56 36.81 -13.25
C PRO A 33 -11.31 35.59 -12.36
N THR A 34 -12.34 35.15 -11.62
CA THR A 34 -12.21 34.07 -10.63
C THR A 34 -11.82 32.76 -11.31
N GLU A 35 -12.32 32.52 -12.52
CA GLU A 35 -12.03 31.35 -13.35
C GLU A 35 -10.52 31.24 -13.64
N LEU A 36 -9.88 32.36 -14.00
CA LEU A 36 -8.43 32.39 -14.25
C LEU A 36 -7.64 32.16 -12.96
N LEU A 37 -8.12 32.63 -11.81
CA LEU A 37 -7.49 32.35 -10.51
C LEU A 37 -7.60 30.87 -10.14
N HIS A 38 -8.74 30.20 -10.40
CA HIS A 38 -8.83 28.74 -10.23
C HIS A 38 -7.89 28.00 -11.18
N MET A 39 -7.75 28.44 -12.43
CA MET A 39 -6.78 27.87 -13.37
C MET A 39 -5.35 28.04 -12.88
N VAL A 40 -4.99 29.20 -12.31
CA VAL A 40 -3.68 29.41 -11.68
C VAL A 40 -3.50 28.43 -10.52
N CYS A 41 -4.45 28.36 -9.57
CA CYS A 41 -4.35 27.45 -8.43
C CYS A 41 -4.26 25.97 -8.82
N ASN A 42 -4.94 25.53 -9.89
CA ASN A 42 -4.83 24.17 -10.41
C ASN A 42 -3.41 23.81 -10.89
N ASN A 43 -2.59 24.80 -11.21
CA ASN A 43 -1.21 24.62 -11.65
C ASN A 43 -0.17 24.96 -10.57
N LEU A 44 -0.60 25.38 -9.38
CA LEU A 44 0.29 25.68 -8.26
C LEU A 44 0.52 24.44 -7.40
N ALA A 45 1.75 24.29 -6.89
CA ALA A 45 2.01 23.33 -5.83
C ALA A 45 1.21 23.69 -4.56
N ILE A 46 0.90 22.70 -3.72
CA ILE A 46 0.13 22.92 -2.49
C ILE A 46 0.81 23.94 -1.55
N SER A 47 2.15 23.99 -1.52
CA SER A 47 2.91 25.02 -0.79
C SER A 47 2.60 26.43 -1.30
N ASP A 48 2.44 26.60 -2.60
CA ASP A 48 2.17 27.89 -3.23
C ASP A 48 0.71 28.29 -3.06
N VAL A 49 -0.23 27.33 -3.11
CA VAL A 49 -1.64 27.57 -2.76
C VAL A 49 -1.76 28.05 -1.31
N LYS A 50 -0.98 27.49 -0.37
CA LYS A 50 -0.93 27.95 1.04
C LYS A 50 -0.41 29.38 1.17
N SER A 51 0.51 29.81 0.31
CA SER A 51 1.02 31.17 0.27
C SER A 51 0.03 32.12 -0.41
N PHE A 52 -0.50 31.72 -1.56
CA PHE A 52 -1.49 32.45 -2.36
C PHE A 52 -2.71 32.84 -1.52
N ARG A 53 -3.27 31.88 -0.77
CA ARG A 53 -4.45 32.09 0.07
C ARG A 53 -4.24 33.12 1.19
N ARG A 54 -2.99 33.43 1.56
CA ARG A 54 -2.66 34.38 2.64
C ARG A 54 -2.56 35.82 2.16
N THR A 55 -2.62 36.07 0.85
CA THR A 55 -2.36 37.41 0.30
C THR A 55 -3.55 38.36 0.43
N ASN A 56 -4.79 37.88 0.21
CA ASN A 56 -6.03 38.65 0.39
C ASN A 56 -7.24 37.73 0.58
N LYS A 57 -8.39 38.29 0.97
CA LYS A 57 -9.62 37.53 1.26
C LYS A 57 -10.13 36.70 0.06
N ARG A 58 -10.13 37.27 -1.15
CA ARG A 58 -10.59 36.58 -2.36
C ARG A 58 -9.70 35.38 -2.68
N PHE A 59 -8.39 35.54 -2.55
CA PHE A 59 -7.43 34.46 -2.76
C PHE A 59 -7.50 33.43 -1.63
N SER A 60 -7.86 33.87 -0.42
CA SER A 60 -8.13 32.96 0.70
C SER A 60 -9.29 32.02 0.40
N GLU A 61 -10.39 32.53 -0.15
CA GLU A 61 -11.57 31.74 -0.50
C GLU A 61 -11.24 30.76 -1.64
N ILE A 62 -10.69 31.26 -2.75
CA ILE A 62 -10.31 30.43 -3.92
C ILE A 62 -9.25 29.38 -3.54
N GLY A 63 -8.18 29.81 -2.86
CA GLY A 63 -7.08 28.92 -2.47
C GLY A 63 -7.51 27.84 -1.48
N LEU A 64 -8.58 28.05 -0.70
CA LEU A 64 -9.10 27.03 0.21
C LEU A 64 -9.75 25.87 -0.56
N GLU A 65 -10.36 26.13 -1.71
CA GLU A 65 -10.96 25.09 -2.56
C GLU A 65 -9.93 24.14 -3.17
N HIS A 66 -8.70 24.63 -3.36
CA HIS A 66 -7.59 23.88 -3.94
C HIS A 66 -6.63 23.30 -2.91
N LEU A 67 -6.85 23.59 -1.62
CA LEU A 67 -5.91 23.21 -0.57
C LEU A 67 -5.94 21.70 -0.25
N ILE A 68 -7.12 21.09 -0.28
CA ILE A 68 -7.34 19.69 0.12
C ILE A 68 -8.34 19.00 -0.83
N PRO A 69 -7.98 18.81 -2.12
CA PRO A 69 -8.81 18.03 -3.04
C PRO A 69 -8.81 16.54 -2.69
N SER A 70 -7.74 16.05 -2.03
CA SER A 70 -7.57 14.68 -1.59
C SER A 70 -7.24 14.66 -0.09
N LEU A 71 -7.94 13.81 0.66
CA LEU A 71 -7.84 13.71 2.11
C LEU A 71 -7.25 12.35 2.50
N TYR A 72 -6.01 12.38 3.00
CA TYR A 72 -5.32 11.20 3.51
C TYR A 72 -5.55 11.02 5.02
N PHE A 73 -5.83 9.79 5.45
CA PHE A 73 -5.84 9.44 6.86
C PHE A 73 -5.46 7.96 7.08
N CYS A 74 -4.97 7.65 8.28
CA CYS A 74 -4.68 6.29 8.75
C CYS A 74 -5.39 6.00 10.08
N LEU A 75 -5.34 4.75 10.55
CA LEU A 75 -5.89 4.33 11.84
C LEU A 75 -5.03 4.82 13.02
N SER A 76 -4.96 6.13 13.25
CA SER A 76 -4.34 6.71 14.44
C SER A 76 -5.18 7.82 15.06
N PRO A 77 -5.07 8.09 16.38
CA PRO A 77 -5.86 9.13 17.05
C PRO A 77 -5.69 10.51 16.38
N THR A 78 -4.44 10.89 16.11
CA THR A 78 -4.11 12.18 15.50
C THR A 78 -4.60 12.28 14.05
N SER A 79 -4.63 11.16 13.32
CA SER A 79 -5.15 11.15 11.95
C SER A 79 -6.68 11.25 11.92
N PHE A 80 -7.38 10.53 12.80
CA PHE A 80 -8.85 10.62 12.91
C PHE A 80 -9.30 12.00 13.40
N ALA A 81 -8.59 12.61 14.36
CA ALA A 81 -8.89 13.97 14.79
C ALA A 81 -8.73 14.99 13.64
N ARG A 82 -7.70 14.84 12.80
CA ARG A 82 -7.51 15.66 11.60
C ARG A 82 -8.60 15.41 10.56
N PHE A 83 -8.94 14.16 10.32
CA PHE A 83 -10.02 13.74 9.42
C PHE A 83 -11.34 14.39 9.82
N ASP A 84 -11.74 14.25 11.10
CA ASP A 84 -12.94 14.87 11.66
C ASP A 84 -12.91 16.41 11.56
N THR A 85 -11.77 17.03 11.91
CA THR A 85 -11.60 18.48 11.79
C THR A 85 -11.87 18.97 10.36
N ILE A 86 -11.38 18.25 9.35
CA ILE A 86 -11.56 18.61 7.94
C ILE A 86 -13.00 18.35 7.47
N THR A 87 -13.58 17.20 7.81
CA THR A 87 -14.94 16.84 7.40
C THR A 87 -16.01 17.69 8.08
N SER A 88 -15.73 18.18 9.29
CA SER A 88 -16.61 19.09 10.04
C SER A 88 -16.39 20.57 9.66
N HIS A 89 -15.33 20.91 8.92
CA HIS A 89 -15.04 22.28 8.53
C HIS A 89 -16.03 22.79 7.45
N PRO A 90 -16.68 23.96 7.63
CA PRO A 90 -17.80 24.40 6.79
C PRO A 90 -17.46 24.63 5.31
N VAL A 91 -16.20 24.98 5.02
CA VAL A 91 -15.73 25.22 3.64
C VAL A 91 -14.97 24.02 3.07
N LEU A 92 -13.84 23.62 3.68
CA LEU A 92 -12.99 22.50 3.21
C LEU A 92 -13.76 21.23 2.80
N ARG A 93 -14.73 20.78 3.59
CA ARG A 93 -15.50 19.56 3.32
C ARG A 93 -16.21 19.55 1.95
N LYS A 94 -16.53 20.73 1.40
CA LYS A 94 -17.19 20.88 0.10
C LYS A 94 -16.26 20.63 -1.08
N HIS A 95 -14.95 20.58 -0.85
CA HIS A 95 -13.94 20.51 -1.90
C HIS A 95 -13.12 19.22 -1.87
N VAL A 96 -13.31 18.37 -0.85
CA VAL A 96 -12.71 17.04 -0.81
C VAL A 96 -13.39 16.15 -1.86
N LYS A 97 -12.62 15.77 -2.88
CA LYS A 97 -13.07 14.93 -4.01
C LYS A 97 -12.59 13.49 -3.88
N GLU A 98 -11.49 13.28 -3.18
CA GLU A 98 -10.87 11.99 -2.98
C GLU A 98 -10.56 11.74 -1.50
N ILE A 99 -10.73 10.51 -1.06
CA ILE A 99 -10.19 10.02 0.21
C ILE A 99 -9.16 8.95 -0.05
N GLN A 100 -8.04 9.06 0.66
CA GLN A 100 -7.01 8.02 0.72
C GLN A 100 -6.97 7.47 2.14
N PHE A 101 -7.53 6.28 2.33
CA PHE A 101 -7.48 5.59 3.59
C PHE A 101 -6.31 4.62 3.60
N ASN A 102 -5.30 4.93 4.42
CA ASN A 102 -4.29 3.96 4.76
C ASN A 102 -4.86 2.98 5.80
N GLY A 103 -5.16 1.77 5.34
CA GLY A 103 -5.75 0.71 6.15
C GLY A 103 -4.79 0.05 7.13
N GLN A 104 -3.51 0.43 7.12
CA GLN A 104 -2.47 -0.20 7.94
C GLN A 104 -2.74 -0.01 9.43
N CYS A 105 -2.91 -1.15 10.07
CA CYS A 105 -2.90 -1.40 11.49
C CYS A 105 -1.46 -1.26 12.01
N PHE A 106 -1.34 -0.55 13.13
CA PHE A 106 -0.16 -0.65 13.96
C PHE A 106 -0.35 -1.93 14.77
N THR A 107 0.02 -3.07 14.18
CA THR A 107 0.13 -4.28 14.98
C THR A 107 1.26 -4.05 16.00
N CYS A 108 1.04 -4.39 17.26
CA CYS A 108 2.19 -4.67 18.12
C CYS A 108 3.00 -5.75 17.38
N PRO A 109 4.34 -5.71 17.37
CA PRO A 109 5.08 -6.94 17.07
C PRO A 109 4.44 -8.01 17.98
N THR A 110 3.85 -9.02 17.34
CA THR A 110 2.71 -9.84 17.79
C THR A 110 2.88 -10.46 19.18
N GLU A 111 1.88 -11.22 19.65
CA GLU A 111 2.06 -12.21 20.73
C GLU A 111 3.36 -13.01 20.55
N TYR A 112 3.82 -13.21 19.30
CA TYR A 112 5.17 -13.67 18.97
C TYR A 112 6.33 -12.99 19.72
N TRP A 113 6.31 -11.68 20.00
CA TRP A 113 7.36 -11.04 20.81
C TRP A 113 7.12 -11.19 22.31
N GLU A 114 5.88 -11.30 22.74
CA GLU A 114 5.54 -11.55 24.14
C GLU A 114 5.78 -13.03 24.53
N THR A 115 5.62 -13.96 23.59
CA THR A 115 5.75 -15.42 23.74
C THR A 115 7.07 -15.96 23.20
N ASN A 116 7.49 -15.55 21.99
CA ASN A 116 8.73 -15.99 21.35
C ASN A 116 9.87 -14.98 21.45
N GLY A 117 9.64 -13.73 21.86
CA GLY A 117 10.74 -12.85 22.28
C GLY A 117 11.63 -13.55 23.31
N PRO A 118 11.08 -14.18 24.36
CA PRO A 118 11.82 -15.04 25.27
C PRO A 118 12.47 -16.30 24.64
N LEU A 119 11.90 -16.87 23.55
CA LEU A 119 12.43 -18.09 22.89
C LEU A 119 13.55 -17.79 21.88
N TYR A 120 13.44 -16.71 21.11
CA TYR A 120 14.52 -16.19 20.27
C TYR A 120 15.72 -15.79 21.08
N LEU A 121 15.48 -15.35 22.32
CA LEU A 121 16.55 -15.22 23.30
C LEU A 121 17.08 -16.60 23.61
N ARG A 122 16.29 -17.57 24.08
CA ARG A 122 16.78 -18.93 24.41
C ARG A 122 17.59 -19.65 23.31
N GLU A 123 17.37 -19.38 22.02
CA GLU A 123 18.12 -20.01 20.92
C GLU A 123 19.48 -19.34 20.61
N VAL A 124 19.74 -18.15 21.14
CA VAL A 124 21.12 -17.69 21.33
C VAL A 124 21.77 -18.71 22.28
N LYS A 125 22.91 -19.30 21.90
CA LYS A 125 23.63 -20.26 22.75
C LYS A 125 24.19 -19.58 24.00
N TRP A 126 23.33 -19.25 24.95
CA TRP A 126 23.65 -18.57 26.21
C TRP A 126 24.65 -19.35 27.04
N ASP A 127 24.70 -20.68 26.92
CA ASP A 127 25.64 -21.54 27.64
C ASP A 127 27.11 -21.15 27.39
N LYS A 128 27.43 -20.56 26.22
CA LYS A 128 28.78 -20.08 25.91
C LYS A 128 29.11 -18.74 26.60
N TYR A 129 28.11 -17.88 26.81
CA TYR A 129 28.26 -16.55 27.40
C TYR A 129 28.07 -16.55 28.94
N TYR A 130 27.13 -17.35 29.45
CA TYR A 130 26.93 -17.57 30.89
C TYR A 130 28.17 -18.16 31.58
N GLN A 131 28.96 -18.97 30.87
CA GLN A 131 30.23 -19.49 31.40
C GLN A 131 31.34 -18.43 31.44
N GLN A 132 31.25 -17.36 30.66
CA GLN A 132 32.30 -16.35 30.57
C GLN A 132 32.08 -15.18 31.54
N ALA A 133 30.83 -14.91 31.95
CA ALA A 133 30.49 -13.85 32.91
C ALA A 133 30.55 -14.26 34.40
N ARG A 134 30.74 -15.56 34.72
CA ARG A 134 30.64 -16.09 36.10
C ARG A 134 31.96 -16.34 36.81
N TYR A 135 33.10 -16.07 36.18
CA TYR A 135 34.42 -16.33 36.77
C TYR A 135 35.26 -15.06 36.95
N GLU A 136 34.89 -14.23 37.92
CA GLU A 136 35.90 -13.59 38.76
C GLU A 136 35.86 -14.26 40.14
N ARG A 137 36.95 -14.95 40.47
CA ARG A 137 37.14 -15.68 41.72
C ARG A 137 37.15 -14.71 42.90
N SER A 138 36.24 -14.90 43.86
CA SER A 138 36.58 -14.69 45.27
C SER A 138 37.37 -15.92 45.76
N PRO A 139 38.43 -15.77 46.57
CA PRO A 139 39.27 -16.90 47.02
C PRO A 139 38.56 -17.92 47.92
N GLU A 140 37.35 -17.64 48.41
CA GLU A 140 36.73 -18.39 49.50
C GLU A 140 35.26 -18.72 49.20
N GLY A 141 35.03 -19.92 48.64
CA GLY A 141 33.89 -20.82 48.97
C GLY A 141 32.46 -20.47 48.53
N ASP A 142 31.94 -21.32 47.64
CA ASP A 142 30.53 -21.66 47.36
C ASP A 142 29.61 -20.67 46.60
N PHE A 143 28.97 -21.18 45.55
CA PHE A 143 27.98 -20.50 44.71
C PHE A 143 26.57 -20.91 45.11
N GLU A 144 25.74 -19.98 45.62
CA GLU A 144 24.28 -20.15 45.64
C GLU A 144 23.62 -19.31 44.54
N CYS A 145 22.68 -19.94 43.82
CA CYS A 145 21.87 -19.32 42.77
C CYS A 145 20.61 -18.73 43.42
N ILE A 146 20.46 -17.41 43.41
CA ILE A 146 19.27 -16.73 43.95
C ILE A 146 18.20 -16.63 42.84
N GLU A 147 16.94 -16.80 43.24
CA GLU A 147 15.74 -17.10 42.46
C GLU A 147 15.37 -16.19 41.27
N ASN A 148 14.73 -16.82 40.28
CA ASN A 148 13.74 -16.36 39.27
C ASN A 148 13.19 -14.92 39.34
N GLY A 149 14.03 -13.90 39.15
CA GLY A 149 13.58 -12.52 38.91
C GLY A 149 13.51 -12.20 37.42
N SER A 150 12.37 -12.42 36.75
CA SER A 150 12.14 -11.85 35.43
C SER A 150 11.73 -10.38 35.57
N TRP A 151 12.58 -9.46 35.12
CA TRP A 151 12.26 -8.04 35.05
C TRP A 151 11.56 -7.76 33.72
N SER A 152 10.47 -6.99 33.75
CA SER A 152 9.92 -6.39 32.53
C SER A 152 10.89 -5.34 31.97
N PHE A 153 10.84 -5.09 30.66
CA PHE A 153 11.65 -4.07 29.99
C PHE A 153 11.53 -2.69 30.66
N GLU A 154 10.33 -2.36 31.17
CA GLU A 154 10.06 -1.13 31.90
C GLU A 154 10.77 -1.07 33.27
N GLU A 155 10.83 -2.18 34.02
CA GLU A 155 11.54 -2.23 35.30
C GLU A 155 13.06 -2.12 35.10
N ALA A 156 13.61 -2.70 34.04
CA ALA A 156 15.03 -2.59 33.70
C ALA A 156 15.41 -1.14 33.34
N ILE A 157 14.60 -0.45 32.54
CA ILE A 157 14.82 0.98 32.23
C ILE A 157 14.75 1.84 33.48
N GLN A 158 13.76 1.62 34.36
CA GLN A 158 13.62 2.41 35.59
C GLN A 158 14.79 2.19 36.55
N ALA A 159 15.36 0.98 36.62
CA ALA A 159 16.55 0.72 37.42
C ALA A 159 17.79 1.47 36.90
N VAL A 160 18.01 1.51 35.58
CA VAL A 160 19.10 2.30 34.98
C VAL A 160 18.92 3.79 35.20
N LEU A 161 17.70 4.30 34.99
CA LEU A 161 17.39 5.72 35.21
C LEU A 161 17.54 6.12 36.69
N ALA A 162 17.36 5.18 37.63
CA ALA A 162 17.58 5.39 39.05
C ALA A 162 19.06 5.31 39.48
N GLY A 163 20.00 5.22 38.54
CA GLY A 163 21.44 5.15 38.82
C GLY A 163 21.86 3.83 39.48
N LYS A 164 21.01 2.80 39.44
CA LYS A 164 21.37 1.47 39.94
C LYS A 164 22.29 0.81 38.91
N THR A 165 23.48 0.40 39.34
CA THR A 165 24.34 -0.49 38.56
C THR A 165 23.67 -1.86 38.48
N LEU A 166 23.04 -2.15 37.34
CA LEU A 166 22.63 -3.50 37.00
C LEU A 166 23.89 -4.28 36.56
N PRO A 167 24.13 -5.50 37.06
CA PRO A 167 25.12 -6.39 36.45
C PRO A 167 24.78 -6.53 34.96
N ILE A 168 25.78 -6.45 34.08
CA ILE A 168 25.62 -6.52 32.62
C ILE A 168 24.80 -7.76 32.18
N ALA A 169 24.78 -8.82 33.00
CA ALA A 169 24.02 -10.06 32.82
C ALA A 169 22.50 -9.97 33.14
N HIS A 170 21.90 -8.77 33.16
CA HIS A 170 20.44 -8.61 33.33
C HIS A 170 19.80 -7.79 32.20
N PHE A 171 20.54 -7.54 31.12
CA PHE A 171 20.09 -6.81 29.94
C PHE A 171 19.80 -7.78 28.77
N ASP A 172 19.14 -8.89 29.04
CA ASP A 172 19.37 -10.08 28.21
C ASP A 172 18.40 -10.25 27.03
N ALA A 173 17.90 -9.16 26.47
CA ALA A 173 17.04 -9.26 25.30
C ALA A 173 17.38 -8.28 24.20
N PHE A 174 17.03 -7.03 24.43
CA PHE A 174 17.04 -6.05 23.37
C PHE A 174 18.46 -5.49 23.18
N PRO A 175 19.20 -5.01 24.20
CA PRO A 175 20.55 -4.49 23.99
C PRO A 175 21.56 -5.55 23.56
N GLN A 176 21.43 -6.80 24.02
CA GLN A 176 22.33 -7.89 23.58
C GLN A 176 21.99 -8.38 22.16
N MET A 177 20.73 -8.39 21.70
CA MET A 177 20.39 -8.58 20.28
C MET A 177 20.96 -7.46 19.39
N LEU A 178 21.00 -6.22 19.91
CA LEU A 178 21.67 -5.10 19.23
C LEU A 178 23.19 -5.33 19.18
N CYS A 179 23.82 -5.73 20.30
CA CYS A 179 25.27 -5.98 20.37
C CYS A 179 25.72 -7.23 19.57
N ASP A 180 24.95 -8.31 19.58
CA ASP A 180 25.34 -9.61 18.98
C ASP A 180 25.16 -9.65 17.46
N THR A 181 24.33 -8.78 16.89
CA THR A 181 24.28 -8.62 15.43
C THR A 181 25.58 -8.02 14.90
N ASN A 182 26.34 -7.28 15.72
CA ASN A 182 27.56 -6.54 15.37
C ASN A 182 27.48 -5.85 14.00
N ASN A 183 26.25 -5.48 13.63
CA ASN A 183 25.88 -5.07 12.29
C ASN A 183 24.93 -3.88 12.45
N PRO A 184 25.47 -2.66 12.64
CA PRO A 184 24.68 -1.44 12.70
C PRO A 184 23.77 -1.30 11.48
N ASP A 185 24.15 -1.86 10.32
CA ASP A 185 23.31 -1.88 9.13
C ASP A 185 22.06 -2.72 9.35
N PHE A 186 22.11 -3.85 10.06
CA PHE A 186 20.92 -4.65 10.39
C PHE A 186 19.96 -3.87 11.28
N LEU A 187 20.46 -3.19 12.33
CA LEU A 187 19.59 -2.43 13.22
C LEU A 187 19.04 -1.17 12.55
N ASN A 188 19.88 -0.42 11.83
CA ASN A 188 19.44 0.74 11.07
C ASN A 188 18.46 0.33 9.97
N LYS A 189 18.69 -0.81 9.30
CA LYS A 189 17.75 -1.41 8.33
C LYS A 189 16.45 -1.84 9.01
N PHE A 190 16.50 -2.56 10.12
CA PHE A 190 15.31 -2.99 10.88
C PHE A 190 14.48 -1.80 11.38
N LEU A 191 15.13 -0.77 11.92
CA LEU A 191 14.44 0.43 12.41
C LEU A 191 13.92 1.30 11.26
N SER A 192 14.67 1.46 10.18
CA SER A 192 14.24 2.23 9.00
C SER A 192 13.13 1.54 8.20
N GLU A 193 13.12 0.21 8.12
CA GLU A 193 12.08 -0.57 7.45
C GLU A 193 10.76 -0.57 8.24
N ARG A 194 10.84 -0.61 9.57
CA ARG A 194 9.65 -0.72 10.44
C ARG A 194 9.10 0.62 10.91
N PHE A 195 9.94 1.64 10.90
CA PHE A 195 9.60 3.01 11.22
C PHE A 195 10.16 3.92 10.12
N PRO A 196 9.47 4.02 8.97
CA PRO A 196 9.98 4.70 7.76
C PRO A 196 10.16 6.21 7.90
N GLU A 197 9.88 6.78 9.09
CA GLU A 197 10.18 8.16 9.38
C GLU A 197 11.71 8.36 9.44
N PRO A 198 12.27 9.44 8.84
CA PRO A 198 13.73 9.68 8.73
C PRO A 198 14.48 9.86 10.07
N GLN A 199 13.79 9.65 11.18
CA GLN A 199 14.28 9.74 12.55
C GLN A 199 14.69 8.38 13.15
N PHE A 200 14.65 7.30 12.35
CA PHE A 200 15.04 5.94 12.72
C PHE A 200 16.25 5.40 11.94
N THR A 201 16.75 6.15 10.97
CA THR A 201 18.08 5.93 10.37
C THR A 201 19.17 6.41 11.35
N ASP A 202 20.30 5.71 11.41
CA ASP A 202 21.48 6.04 12.23
C ASP A 202 21.28 5.95 13.76
N VAL A 203 20.27 5.21 14.23
CA VAL A 203 20.07 4.96 15.66
C VAL A 203 21.14 4.01 16.22
N ALA A 204 21.68 3.12 15.37
CA ALA A 204 22.71 2.16 15.75
C ALA A 204 24.08 2.81 15.92
N ASP A 205 24.43 3.76 15.07
CA ASP A 205 25.79 4.33 14.99
C ASP A 205 26.32 4.84 16.33
N PRO A 206 25.53 5.54 17.17
CA PRO A 206 25.99 5.95 18.49
C PRO A 206 26.17 4.79 19.47
N PHE A 207 25.49 3.65 19.31
CA PHE A 207 25.72 2.49 20.17
C PHE A 207 27.06 1.80 19.88
N PHE A 208 27.53 1.87 18.64
CA PHE A 208 28.73 1.14 18.18
C PHE A 208 29.95 2.05 17.95
N LYS A 209 29.78 3.37 18.02
CA LYS A 209 30.90 4.31 17.95
C LYS A 209 31.74 4.23 19.23
N GLU A 210 32.98 3.75 19.11
CA GLU A 210 33.96 3.82 20.19
C GLU A 210 34.02 5.25 20.75
N GLY A 211 33.76 5.40 22.05
CA GLY A 211 33.77 6.69 22.75
C GLY A 211 32.42 7.36 22.93
N SER A 212 31.29 6.74 22.53
CA SER A 212 29.97 7.26 22.90
C SER A 212 29.79 7.31 24.41
N SER A 213 29.37 8.48 24.91
CA SER A 213 29.18 8.68 26.34
C SER A 213 27.97 7.90 26.85
N SER A 214 28.01 7.44 28.10
CA SER A 214 26.85 6.85 28.79
C SER A 214 25.61 7.76 28.73
N MET A 215 25.81 9.08 28.68
CA MET A 215 24.74 10.07 28.52
C MET A 215 24.07 10.02 27.13
N GLU A 216 24.82 9.82 26.06
CA GLU A 216 24.27 9.69 24.69
C GLU A 216 23.46 8.41 24.55
N ILE A 217 23.99 7.29 25.06
CA ILE A 217 23.28 6.00 25.09
C ILE A 217 21.96 6.14 25.88
N SER A 218 21.99 6.79 27.05
CA SER A 218 20.80 7.03 27.87
C SER A 218 19.74 7.85 27.14
N LYS A 219 20.13 8.91 26.41
CA LYS A 219 19.20 9.71 25.60
C LYS A 219 18.54 8.89 24.49
N ILE A 220 19.30 7.99 23.84
CA ILE A 220 18.76 7.13 22.78
C ILE A 220 17.78 6.11 23.36
N ILE A 221 18.15 5.44 24.47
CA ILE A 221 17.26 4.51 25.17
C ILE A 221 15.97 5.21 25.60
N GLN A 222 16.06 6.43 26.16
CA GLN A 222 14.90 7.22 26.54
C GLN A 222 14.02 7.56 25.33
N GLY A 223 14.63 7.96 24.21
CA GLY A 223 13.93 8.23 22.95
C GLY A 223 13.21 6.99 22.40
N LEU A 224 13.87 5.83 22.40
CA LEU A 224 13.28 4.55 22.00
C LEU A 224 12.13 4.14 22.92
N SER A 225 12.31 4.26 24.24
CA SER A 225 11.26 3.96 25.23
C SER A 225 10.01 4.81 25.02
N GLN A 226 10.17 6.12 24.77
CA GLN A 226 9.05 7.02 24.47
C GLN A 226 8.33 6.64 23.16
N ARG A 227 9.07 6.22 22.13
CA ARG A 227 8.52 5.79 20.84
C ARG A 227 7.76 4.46 20.97
N VAL A 228 8.32 3.48 21.70
CA VAL A 228 7.64 2.20 22.00
C VAL A 228 6.36 2.45 22.79
N LYS A 229 6.40 3.33 23.79
CA LYS A 229 5.20 3.72 24.54
C LYS A 229 4.14 4.33 23.62
N LYS A 230 4.52 5.29 22.76
CA LYS A 230 3.62 5.90 21.76
C LYS A 230 3.02 4.85 20.83
N HIS A 231 3.81 3.88 20.35
CA HIS A 231 3.33 2.78 19.52
C HIS A 231 2.29 1.92 20.26
N ARG A 232 2.60 1.49 21.49
CA ARG A 232 1.67 0.73 22.35
C ARG A 232 0.36 1.48 22.58
N ASP A 233 0.42 2.79 22.82
CA ASP A 233 -0.77 3.61 23.02
C ASP A 233 -1.64 3.67 21.73
N VAL A 234 -1.02 3.74 20.55
CA VAL A 234 -1.73 3.68 19.26
C VAL A 234 -2.36 2.30 19.04
N VAL A 235 -1.64 1.21 19.31
CA VAL A 235 -2.16 -0.16 19.20
C VAL A 235 -3.37 -0.36 20.11
N ARG A 236 -3.27 0.04 21.39
CA ARG A 236 -4.41 -0.03 22.33
C ARG A 236 -5.60 0.78 21.85
N TRP A 237 -5.35 1.96 21.30
CA TRP A 237 -6.40 2.79 20.73
C TRP A 237 -7.07 2.10 19.53
N GLN A 238 -6.31 1.49 18.61
CA GLN A 238 -6.86 0.76 17.46
C GLN A 238 -7.72 -0.42 17.91
N HIS A 239 -7.22 -1.23 18.85
CA HIS A 239 -7.98 -2.34 19.43
C HIS A 239 -9.31 -1.85 20.03
N SER A 240 -9.28 -0.73 20.75
CA SER A 240 -10.47 -0.09 21.29
C SER A 240 -11.45 0.39 20.20
N MET A 241 -10.93 1.00 19.14
CA MET A 241 -11.73 1.45 18.00
C MET A 241 -12.46 0.29 17.32
N TRP A 242 -11.78 -0.84 17.10
CA TRP A 242 -12.38 -2.01 16.45
C TRP A 242 -13.36 -2.73 17.36
N ALA A 243 -12.99 -2.98 18.61
CA ALA A 243 -13.84 -3.68 19.57
C ALA A 243 -15.21 -2.97 19.75
N GLN A 244 -15.21 -1.64 19.64
CA GLN A 244 -16.40 -0.81 19.77
C GLN A 244 -17.02 -0.38 18.43
N ASN A 245 -16.46 -0.80 17.31
CA ASN A 245 -16.83 -0.34 15.96
C ASN A 245 -16.83 1.20 15.77
N LEU A 246 -16.00 1.91 16.51
CA LEU A 246 -15.93 3.38 16.48
C LEU A 246 -15.32 3.91 15.18
N ASP A 247 -14.39 3.16 14.59
CA ASP A 247 -13.81 3.47 13.27
C ASP A 247 -14.88 3.49 12.19
N PHE A 248 -15.74 2.47 12.18
CA PHE A 248 -16.84 2.33 11.23
C PHE A 248 -17.81 3.53 11.33
N GLY A 249 -18.24 3.87 12.54
CA GLY A 249 -19.12 5.00 12.79
C GLY A 249 -18.48 6.35 12.43
N ALA A 250 -17.21 6.56 12.77
CA ALA A 250 -16.49 7.78 12.44
C ALA A 250 -16.31 7.97 10.93
N ILE A 251 -15.96 6.91 10.19
CA ILE A 251 -15.85 6.95 8.73
C ILE A 251 -17.20 7.29 8.09
N ILE A 252 -18.28 6.61 8.49
CA ILE A 252 -19.63 6.88 7.96
C ILE A 252 -20.02 8.33 8.20
N GLN A 253 -19.86 8.83 9.43
CA GLN A 253 -20.26 10.18 9.79
C GLN A 253 -19.46 11.23 9.00
N ALA A 254 -18.17 11.01 8.81
CA ALA A 254 -17.32 11.88 8.02
C ALA A 254 -17.72 11.90 6.55
N LEU A 255 -17.95 10.73 5.93
CA LEU A 255 -18.33 10.60 4.52
C LEU A 255 -19.66 11.32 4.20
N LYS A 256 -20.63 11.31 5.14
CA LYS A 256 -21.89 12.08 5.01
C LYS A 256 -21.67 13.59 4.85
N GLN A 257 -20.54 14.11 5.31
CA GLN A 257 -20.23 15.54 5.26
C GLN A 257 -19.45 15.96 4.00
N LEU A 258 -19.14 15.02 3.10
CA LEU A 258 -18.30 15.25 1.91
C LEU A 258 -19.11 15.16 0.61
N PRO A 259 -19.89 16.21 0.24
CA PRO A 259 -20.80 16.17 -0.91
C PRO A 259 -20.08 16.05 -2.27
N ALA A 260 -18.81 16.45 -2.33
CA ALA A 260 -18.00 16.42 -3.54
C ALA A 260 -17.17 15.14 -3.70
N LEU A 261 -17.24 14.20 -2.75
CA LEU A 261 -16.48 12.96 -2.81
C LEU A 261 -16.90 12.13 -4.03
N ARG A 262 -15.92 11.70 -4.82
CA ARG A 262 -16.10 10.86 -6.01
C ARG A 262 -15.06 9.74 -6.12
N ALA A 263 -13.96 9.83 -5.38
CA ALA A 263 -12.88 8.86 -5.43
C ALA A 263 -12.50 8.34 -4.06
N ILE A 264 -12.23 7.05 -3.97
CA ILE A 264 -11.68 6.40 -2.77
C ILE A 264 -10.47 5.56 -3.18
N LYS A 265 -9.38 5.72 -2.43
CA LYS A 265 -8.21 4.85 -2.45
C LYS A 265 -8.05 4.21 -1.07
N LEU A 266 -8.08 2.89 -1.02
CA LEU A 266 -7.69 2.08 0.13
C LEU A 266 -6.34 1.44 -0.18
N SER A 267 -5.31 1.83 0.57
CA SER A 267 -3.96 1.31 0.41
C SER A 267 -3.34 0.95 1.75
N PRO A 268 -2.36 0.05 1.81
CA PRO A 268 -1.44 -0.02 2.93
C PRO A 268 -0.35 1.06 2.77
N GLU A 269 0.36 1.43 3.84
CA GLU A 269 1.45 2.42 3.75
C GLU A 269 2.62 1.87 2.91
N GLY A 270 3.25 2.72 2.09
CA GLY A 270 4.48 2.36 1.37
C GLY A 270 4.30 1.57 0.07
N TRP A 271 3.08 1.46 -0.46
CA TRP A 271 2.80 0.73 -1.71
C TRP A 271 3.03 1.50 -3.00
N ASP A 272 3.62 2.70 -2.93
CA ASP A 272 4.16 3.42 -4.11
C ASP A 272 5.46 2.77 -4.65
N MET A 273 5.75 1.52 -4.27
CA MET A 273 6.83 0.73 -4.85
C MET A 273 6.53 0.45 -6.32
N ASP A 274 7.56 0.58 -7.16
CA ASP A 274 7.44 0.22 -8.57
C ASP A 274 7.05 -1.27 -8.68
N GLU A 275 6.29 -1.60 -9.70
CA GLU A 275 5.78 -2.95 -9.96
C GLU A 275 6.89 -4.01 -9.98
N TRP A 276 8.08 -3.60 -10.43
CA TRP A 276 9.31 -4.39 -10.39
C TRP A 276 9.83 -4.64 -8.98
N GLN A 277 9.77 -3.65 -8.10
CA GLN A 277 10.15 -3.81 -6.71
C GLN A 277 9.20 -4.77 -6.00
N ILE A 278 7.90 -4.74 -6.33
CA ILE A 278 6.94 -5.73 -5.81
C ILE A 278 7.27 -7.13 -6.34
N ALA A 279 7.70 -7.26 -7.59
CA ALA A 279 8.14 -8.54 -8.18
C ALA A 279 9.41 -9.10 -7.52
N GLU A 280 10.42 -8.27 -7.27
CA GLU A 280 11.66 -8.69 -6.60
C GLU A 280 11.47 -8.86 -5.09
N SER A 281 10.66 -8.01 -4.44
CA SER A 281 10.35 -8.10 -3.02
C SER A 281 9.36 -9.22 -2.69
N GLN A 282 8.85 -9.98 -3.67
CA GLN A 282 7.95 -11.11 -3.42
C GLN A 282 8.60 -12.23 -2.61
N ASN A 283 9.91 -12.46 -2.79
CA ASN A 283 10.64 -13.39 -1.92
C ASN A 283 10.71 -12.88 -0.48
N ASN A 284 10.70 -11.57 -0.29
CA ASN A 284 10.69 -10.92 1.02
C ASN A 284 9.28 -10.77 1.62
N TRP A 285 8.22 -10.83 0.80
CA TRP A 285 6.84 -10.59 1.23
C TRP A 285 6.36 -11.59 2.30
N PHE A 286 6.89 -12.83 2.26
CA PHE A 286 6.70 -13.85 3.30
C PHE A 286 7.32 -13.45 4.65
N ASP A 287 8.49 -12.81 4.64
CA ASP A 287 9.19 -12.41 5.86
C ASP A 287 8.57 -11.18 6.53
N TYR A 288 7.92 -10.30 5.77
CA TYR A 288 7.47 -8.99 6.27
C TYR A 288 6.02 -8.96 6.78
N GLY A 289 5.27 -10.07 6.73
CA GLY A 289 3.91 -10.13 7.29
C GLY A 289 2.98 -9.02 6.76
N GLY A 290 3.19 -8.59 5.51
CA GLY A 290 2.57 -7.38 4.95
C GLY A 290 1.04 -7.39 5.03
N ASP A 291 0.41 -8.56 4.86
CA ASP A 291 -1.04 -8.69 5.02
C ASP A 291 -1.52 -8.67 6.48
N LYS A 292 -0.69 -9.04 7.45
CA LYS A 292 -1.03 -8.92 8.89
C LYS A 292 -1.19 -7.48 9.32
N THR A 293 -0.47 -6.58 8.65
CA THR A 293 -0.52 -5.16 8.99
C THR A 293 -1.83 -4.49 8.58
N LEU A 294 -2.74 -5.13 7.83
CA LEU A 294 -4.09 -4.61 7.57
C LEU A 294 -5.16 -5.23 8.48
N ASN A 295 -4.77 -6.18 9.33
CA ASN A 295 -5.69 -6.98 10.10
C ASN A 295 -5.90 -6.37 11.49
N ALA A 296 -7.15 -6.23 11.90
CA ALA A 296 -7.47 -6.31 13.31
C ALA A 296 -7.36 -7.80 13.73
N PRO A 297 -7.06 -8.13 14.99
CA PRO A 297 -7.08 -9.52 15.44
C PRO A 297 -8.37 -10.22 15.02
N GLY A 298 -8.26 -11.33 14.26
CA GLY A 298 -9.40 -12.09 13.73
C GLY A 298 -10.15 -11.41 12.57
N MET A 299 -9.53 -10.45 11.86
CA MET A 299 -10.13 -9.79 10.71
C MET A 299 -9.22 -9.83 9.49
N HIS A 300 -9.82 -10.00 8.32
CA HIS A 300 -9.10 -10.15 7.07
C HIS A 300 -8.71 -8.80 6.45
N SER A 301 -7.52 -8.80 5.84
CA SER A 301 -6.82 -7.66 5.25
C SER A 301 -7.76 -6.79 4.40
N GLY A 302 -7.92 -5.52 4.78
CA GLY A 302 -8.69 -4.51 4.04
C GLY A 302 -10.22 -4.70 4.02
N VAL A 303 -10.77 -5.85 4.45
CA VAL A 303 -12.21 -6.17 4.31
C VAL A 303 -13.06 -5.21 5.13
N ARG A 304 -12.70 -5.01 6.41
CA ARG A 304 -13.43 -4.10 7.31
C ARG A 304 -13.37 -2.66 6.80
N GLN A 305 -12.18 -2.22 6.40
CA GLN A 305 -11.90 -0.87 5.94
C GLN A 305 -12.72 -0.56 4.69
N LEU A 306 -12.73 -1.48 3.70
CA LEU A 306 -13.51 -1.34 2.48
C LEU A 306 -15.01 -1.34 2.78
N ASN A 307 -15.49 -2.23 3.66
CA ASN A 307 -16.89 -2.25 4.09
C ASN A 307 -17.31 -0.92 4.74
N ALA A 308 -16.48 -0.33 5.61
CA ALA A 308 -16.76 0.94 6.26
C ALA A 308 -16.87 2.09 5.25
N LEU A 309 -15.95 2.14 4.29
CA LEU A 309 -15.95 3.15 3.23
C LEU A 309 -17.20 3.03 2.33
N LEU A 310 -17.52 1.82 1.87
CA LEU A 310 -18.69 1.59 1.02
C LEU A 310 -20.01 1.86 1.77
N ALA A 311 -20.11 1.45 3.03
CA ALA A 311 -21.28 1.73 3.87
C ALA A 311 -21.46 3.24 4.09
N GLY A 312 -20.38 3.98 4.33
CA GLY A 312 -20.46 5.44 4.49
C GLY A 312 -20.84 6.15 3.20
N CYS A 313 -20.32 5.71 2.05
CA CYS A 313 -20.76 6.22 0.75
C CYS A 313 -22.25 5.98 0.51
N ARG A 314 -22.74 4.77 0.80
CA ARG A 314 -24.16 4.44 0.71
C ARG A 314 -25.01 5.38 1.56
N GLU A 315 -24.68 5.51 2.85
CA GLU A 315 -25.46 6.36 3.75
C GLU A 315 -25.38 7.84 3.41
N ALA A 316 -24.29 8.28 2.79
CA ALA A 316 -24.13 9.62 2.26
C ALA A 316 -24.83 9.85 0.91
N GLY A 317 -25.37 8.81 0.27
CA GLY A 317 -25.85 8.87 -1.12
C GLY A 317 -24.74 9.21 -2.12
N THR A 318 -23.48 8.95 -1.75
CA THR A 318 -22.31 9.24 -2.58
C THR A 318 -22.17 8.18 -3.65
N ARG A 319 -21.98 8.63 -4.90
CA ARG A 319 -21.68 7.77 -6.04
C ARG A 319 -20.22 7.95 -6.42
N LEU A 320 -19.51 6.84 -6.55
CA LEU A 320 -18.08 6.85 -6.83
C LEU A 320 -17.81 6.80 -8.33
N ASP A 321 -16.86 7.62 -8.78
CA ASP A 321 -16.32 7.60 -10.14
C ASP A 321 -15.04 6.74 -10.20
N SER A 322 -14.31 6.64 -9.08
CA SER A 322 -13.05 5.89 -8.95
C SER A 322 -12.95 5.15 -7.62
N LEU A 323 -12.55 3.88 -7.66
CA LEU A 323 -12.29 3.04 -6.51
C LEU A 323 -10.98 2.30 -6.73
N VAL A 324 -10.01 2.57 -5.86
CA VAL A 324 -8.70 1.93 -5.87
C VAL A 324 -8.55 1.15 -4.56
N VAL A 325 -8.38 -0.16 -4.64
CA VAL A 325 -8.20 -1.05 -3.51
C VAL A 325 -6.91 -1.82 -3.74
N GLU A 326 -5.83 -1.37 -3.11
CA GLU A 326 -4.48 -1.89 -3.36
C GLU A 326 -4.17 -3.18 -2.60
N ALA A 327 -4.98 -3.53 -1.60
CA ALA A 327 -4.94 -4.82 -0.92
C ALA A 327 -6.30 -5.08 -0.25
N VAL A 328 -6.92 -6.20 -0.60
CA VAL A 328 -8.11 -6.71 0.08
C VAL A 328 -8.12 -8.23 0.03
N SER A 329 -8.46 -8.88 1.15
CA SER A 329 -8.65 -10.33 1.18
C SER A 329 -9.82 -10.77 0.29
N TRP A 330 -9.68 -11.92 -0.36
CA TRP A 330 -10.76 -12.59 -1.09
C TRP A 330 -12.04 -12.76 -0.25
N ARG A 331 -11.93 -12.83 1.08
CA ARG A 331 -13.08 -12.93 1.98
C ARG A 331 -13.99 -11.72 1.96
N PHE A 332 -13.56 -10.58 1.40
CA PHE A 332 -14.48 -9.51 1.04
C PHE A 332 -15.62 -10.05 0.17
N PHE A 333 -15.32 -10.92 -0.79
CA PHE A 333 -16.27 -11.57 -1.69
C PHE A 333 -16.95 -12.81 -1.08
N ALA A 334 -16.42 -13.36 0.02
CA ALA A 334 -17.09 -14.44 0.74
C ALA A 334 -18.38 -13.98 1.43
N GLN A 335 -18.51 -12.68 1.69
CA GLN A 335 -19.71 -12.08 2.28
C GLN A 335 -20.96 -12.30 1.40
N PRO A 336 -22.17 -12.30 2.00
CA PRO A 336 -23.42 -12.38 1.25
C PRO A 336 -23.50 -11.29 0.17
N PHE A 337 -23.99 -11.62 -1.03
CA PHE A 337 -24.00 -10.68 -2.16
C PHE A 337 -24.80 -9.39 -1.89
N ASN A 338 -25.83 -9.46 -1.05
CA ASN A 338 -26.61 -8.30 -0.63
C ASN A 338 -25.87 -7.38 0.36
N ALA A 339 -24.70 -7.80 0.88
CA ALA A 339 -23.83 -6.94 1.67
C ALA A 339 -23.16 -5.87 0.81
N PHE A 340 -22.97 -6.14 -0.49
CA PHE A 340 -22.48 -5.15 -1.43
C PHE A 340 -23.63 -4.24 -1.85
N ASP A 341 -23.61 -2.99 -1.38
CA ASP A 341 -24.48 -1.98 -2.00
C ASP A 341 -23.84 -1.50 -3.31
N LEU A 342 -24.30 -2.10 -4.40
CA LEU A 342 -23.77 -1.88 -5.74
C LEU A 342 -24.27 -0.57 -6.36
N GLU A 343 -25.24 0.13 -5.76
CA GLU A 343 -25.69 1.45 -6.24
C GLU A 343 -24.60 2.51 -6.09
N VAL A 344 -23.77 2.41 -5.04
CA VAL A 344 -22.59 3.28 -4.83
C VAL A 344 -21.61 3.20 -6.01
N LEU A 345 -21.55 2.03 -6.67
CA LEU A 345 -20.63 1.73 -7.77
C LEU A 345 -21.27 1.92 -9.16
N SER A 346 -22.53 2.37 -9.23
CA SER A 346 -23.27 2.50 -10.49
C SER A 346 -22.65 3.49 -11.48
N THR A 347 -21.93 4.51 -10.97
CA THR A 347 -21.22 5.52 -11.77
C THR A 347 -19.74 5.21 -11.96
N LEU A 348 -19.25 4.10 -11.40
CA LEU A 348 -17.84 3.83 -11.31
C LEU A 348 -17.24 3.66 -12.72
N SER A 349 -16.20 4.45 -12.98
CA SER A 349 -15.49 4.49 -14.26
C SER A 349 -14.06 3.93 -14.16
N THR A 350 -13.50 3.94 -12.95
CA THR A 350 -12.18 3.38 -12.66
C THR A 350 -12.30 2.41 -11.49
N LEU A 351 -11.86 1.17 -11.71
CA LEU A 351 -11.71 0.15 -10.69
C LEU A 351 -10.29 -0.39 -10.73
N THR A 352 -9.55 -0.20 -9.65
CA THR A 352 -8.31 -0.93 -9.38
C THR A 352 -8.55 -1.79 -8.15
N MET A 353 -8.27 -3.08 -8.25
CA MET A 353 -8.49 -4.01 -7.16
C MET A 353 -7.42 -5.09 -7.14
N ARG A 354 -6.73 -5.21 -6.00
CA ARG A 354 -5.77 -6.28 -5.73
C ARG A 354 -6.32 -7.19 -4.65
N ILE A 355 -6.63 -8.41 -5.04
CA ILE A 355 -7.27 -9.42 -4.18
C ILE A 355 -6.18 -10.35 -3.67
N SER A 356 -5.97 -10.41 -2.35
CA SER A 356 -5.07 -11.37 -1.72
C SER A 356 -5.82 -12.67 -1.41
N VAL A 357 -5.27 -13.80 -1.86
CA VAL A 357 -5.82 -15.14 -1.63
C VAL A 357 -5.41 -15.71 -0.27
N THR A 358 -4.20 -15.41 0.18
CA THR A 358 -3.66 -15.94 1.44
C THR A 358 -3.62 -14.81 2.46
N THR A 359 -4.51 -14.85 3.45
CA THR A 359 -4.31 -14.04 4.64
C THR A 359 -3.47 -14.88 5.59
N LEU A 360 -2.26 -14.43 5.92
CA LEU A 360 -1.36 -15.11 6.88
C LEU A 360 -1.92 -15.19 8.33
N ASP A 361 -3.24 -15.05 8.48
CA ASP A 361 -3.96 -15.22 9.74
C ASP A 361 -4.46 -16.66 9.86
N ASP A 362 -4.28 -17.17 11.08
CA ASP A 362 -4.71 -18.46 11.60
C ASP A 362 -3.86 -19.67 11.21
N ASP A 363 -3.84 -20.65 12.10
CA ASP A 363 -3.12 -21.94 12.04
C ASP A 363 -3.50 -22.82 10.82
N GLU A 364 -4.21 -22.28 9.83
CA GLU A 364 -4.62 -22.98 8.62
C GLU A 364 -3.43 -23.12 7.65
N GLU A 365 -3.31 -24.29 7.04
CA GLU A 365 -2.34 -24.52 5.99
C GLU A 365 -2.68 -23.61 4.79
N PRO A 366 -1.74 -22.82 4.25
CA PRO A 366 -2.05 -21.86 3.17
C PRO A 366 -2.72 -22.47 1.92
N SER A 367 -2.53 -23.76 1.70
CA SER A 367 -3.20 -24.56 0.67
C SER A 367 -4.72 -24.65 0.87
N ASP A 368 -5.17 -24.85 2.11
CA ASP A 368 -6.61 -24.95 2.44
C ASP A 368 -7.32 -23.61 2.23
N GLU A 369 -6.70 -22.50 2.61
CA GLU A 369 -7.26 -21.17 2.37
C GLU A 369 -7.36 -20.86 0.88
N ALA A 370 -6.31 -21.19 0.11
CA ALA A 370 -6.33 -21.03 -1.34
C ALA A 370 -7.47 -21.83 -1.98
N ASN A 371 -7.70 -23.08 -1.55
CA ASN A 371 -8.80 -23.90 -2.03
C ASN A 371 -10.17 -23.27 -1.75
N LYS A 372 -10.41 -22.79 -0.51
CA LYS A 372 -11.65 -22.09 -0.14
C LYS A 372 -11.85 -20.82 -0.99
N CYS A 373 -10.77 -20.09 -1.24
CA CYS A 373 -10.80 -18.92 -2.11
C CYS A 373 -11.20 -19.29 -3.53
N ILE A 374 -10.58 -20.31 -4.12
CA ILE A 374 -10.85 -20.76 -5.49
C ILE A 374 -12.30 -21.21 -5.63
N GLU A 375 -12.78 -22.03 -4.69
CA GLU A 375 -14.17 -22.48 -4.65
C GLU A 375 -15.10 -21.27 -4.62
N ARG A 376 -14.85 -20.32 -3.71
CA ARG A 376 -15.75 -19.18 -3.52
C ARG A 376 -15.71 -18.16 -4.65
N LEU A 377 -14.53 -17.88 -5.20
CA LEU A 377 -14.37 -16.97 -6.33
C LEU A 377 -14.86 -17.62 -7.63
N GLY A 378 -14.82 -18.95 -7.72
CA GLY A 378 -15.37 -19.76 -8.81
C GLY A 378 -16.91 -19.72 -8.90
N ASP A 379 -17.60 -19.35 -7.82
CA ASP A 379 -19.07 -19.17 -7.81
C ASP A 379 -19.56 -17.98 -8.67
N GLY A 380 -18.66 -17.27 -9.36
CA GLY A 380 -19.01 -16.11 -10.19
C GLY A 380 -19.32 -14.85 -9.37
N ILE A 381 -18.92 -14.79 -8.09
CA ILE A 381 -19.22 -13.65 -7.22
C ILE A 381 -18.58 -12.35 -7.72
N ILE A 382 -17.33 -12.41 -8.20
CA ILE A 382 -16.65 -11.26 -8.80
C ILE A 382 -17.33 -10.87 -10.12
N TYR A 383 -17.76 -11.84 -10.92
CA TYR A 383 -18.56 -11.57 -12.12
C TYR A 383 -19.84 -10.80 -11.78
N HIS A 384 -20.58 -11.21 -10.76
CA HIS A 384 -21.78 -10.51 -10.34
C HIS A 384 -21.49 -9.09 -9.83
N PHE A 385 -20.38 -8.90 -9.11
CA PHE A 385 -19.91 -7.59 -8.68
C PHE A 385 -19.56 -6.70 -9.88
N LEU A 386 -18.71 -7.17 -10.78
CA LEU A 386 -18.22 -6.44 -11.95
C LEU A 386 -19.35 -6.11 -12.95
N ARG A 387 -20.33 -7.00 -13.12
CA ARG A 387 -21.46 -6.82 -14.03
C ARG A 387 -22.34 -5.61 -13.69
N LYS A 388 -22.31 -5.14 -12.43
CA LYS A 388 -23.04 -3.93 -12.01
C LYS A 388 -22.34 -2.64 -12.41
N ILE A 389 -21.04 -2.68 -12.69
CA ILE A 389 -20.24 -1.50 -13.01
C ILE A 389 -20.28 -1.26 -14.53
N ARG A 390 -21.39 -0.71 -15.01
CA ARG A 390 -21.66 -0.60 -16.46
C ARG A 390 -20.85 0.48 -17.17
N LEU A 391 -20.41 1.51 -16.44
CA LEU A 391 -19.71 2.67 -16.98
C LEU A 391 -18.18 2.55 -16.91
N LEU A 392 -17.67 1.34 -16.69
CA LEU A 392 -16.25 1.08 -16.51
C LEU A 392 -15.44 1.48 -17.75
N LYS A 393 -14.41 2.29 -17.52
CA LYS A 393 -13.44 2.74 -18.52
C LYS A 393 -12.04 2.18 -18.23
N HIS A 394 -11.72 1.98 -16.96
CA HIS A 394 -10.42 1.48 -16.52
C HIS A 394 -10.64 0.33 -15.53
N LEU A 395 -10.16 -0.85 -15.89
CA LEU A 395 -10.14 -2.02 -15.01
C LEU A 395 -8.68 -2.43 -14.79
N ASP A 396 -8.26 -2.46 -13.53
CA ASP A 396 -7.00 -3.06 -13.09
C ASP A 396 -7.31 -4.10 -12.03
N LEU A 397 -7.14 -5.36 -12.40
CA LEU A 397 -7.43 -6.51 -11.55
C LEU A 397 -6.17 -7.35 -11.35
N VAL A 398 -5.77 -7.48 -10.09
CA VAL A 398 -4.66 -8.30 -9.64
C VAL A 398 -5.19 -9.35 -8.68
N ILE A 399 -4.91 -10.63 -8.92
CA ILE A 399 -5.23 -11.71 -7.97
C ILE A 399 -3.92 -12.27 -7.45
N VAL A 400 -3.59 -11.98 -6.20
CA VAL A 400 -2.36 -12.39 -5.57
C VAL A 400 -2.58 -13.74 -4.91
N ASN A 401 -2.19 -14.82 -5.59
CA ASN A 401 -2.06 -16.15 -5.00
C ASN A 401 -0.62 -16.65 -5.16
N TYR A 402 -0.12 -17.33 -4.13
CA TYR A 402 1.21 -17.94 -4.07
C TYR A 402 1.18 -19.43 -4.38
N TYR A 403 0.02 -20.10 -4.25
CA TYR A 403 -0.09 -21.57 -4.28
C TYR A 403 -0.65 -22.14 -5.60
N GLY A 404 -0.60 -21.37 -6.69
CA GLY A 404 -0.66 -21.90 -8.07
C GLY A 404 -2.04 -22.19 -8.65
N GLU A 405 -3.07 -22.38 -7.85
CA GLU A 405 -4.45 -22.57 -8.34
C GLU A 405 -5.26 -21.27 -8.27
N PHE A 406 -6.01 -20.93 -9.31
CA PHE A 406 -6.79 -19.69 -9.36
C PHE A 406 -8.14 -19.95 -10.01
N SER A 407 -9.15 -19.18 -9.59
CA SER A 407 -10.42 -19.13 -10.31
C SER A 407 -10.18 -18.63 -11.73
N PRO A 408 -10.59 -19.39 -12.74
CA PRO A 408 -10.34 -19.00 -14.11
C PRO A 408 -11.08 -17.70 -14.45
N LEU A 409 -10.47 -16.87 -15.30
CA LEU A 409 -10.94 -15.53 -15.67
C LEU A 409 -12.37 -15.53 -16.23
N HIS A 410 -12.86 -16.67 -16.73
CA HIS A 410 -14.24 -16.81 -17.19
C HIS A 410 -15.25 -16.69 -16.04
N ASP A 411 -14.91 -17.12 -14.83
CA ASP A 411 -15.77 -16.97 -13.64
C ASP A 411 -15.73 -15.54 -13.09
N ILE A 412 -14.68 -14.78 -13.44
CA ILE A 412 -14.47 -13.41 -12.97
C ILE A 412 -15.12 -12.40 -13.92
N ILE A 413 -14.84 -12.48 -15.22
CA ILE A 413 -15.32 -11.50 -16.22
C ILE A 413 -16.50 -12.07 -17.01
N GLY A 414 -16.55 -13.39 -17.24
CA GLY A 414 -17.62 -14.05 -17.99
C GLY A 414 -17.93 -13.37 -19.32
N ASP A 415 -19.22 -13.11 -19.54
CA ASP A 415 -19.77 -12.48 -20.74
C ASP A 415 -19.96 -10.95 -20.62
N ILE A 416 -19.37 -10.31 -19.60
CA ILE A 416 -19.52 -8.86 -19.39
C ILE A 416 -18.92 -8.08 -20.58
N THR A 417 -19.66 -7.08 -21.07
CA THR A 417 -19.20 -6.15 -22.10
C THR A 417 -19.36 -4.71 -21.62
N TRP A 418 -18.25 -4.01 -21.42
CA TRP A 418 -18.18 -2.59 -21.07
C TRP A 418 -17.94 -1.79 -22.35
N HIS A 419 -18.97 -1.10 -22.83
CA HIS A 419 -18.92 -0.33 -24.09
C HIS A 419 -17.97 0.89 -24.05
N GLY A 420 -17.41 1.22 -22.89
CA GLY A 420 -16.50 2.35 -22.71
C GLY A 420 -15.11 1.95 -22.23
N LEU A 421 -14.76 0.66 -22.21
CA LEU A 421 -13.50 0.19 -21.64
C LEU A 421 -12.32 0.67 -22.49
N LYS A 422 -11.47 1.51 -21.89
CA LYS A 422 -10.27 2.09 -22.51
C LYS A 422 -8.99 1.45 -21.99
N SER A 423 -8.98 0.95 -20.76
CA SER A 423 -7.80 0.35 -20.14
C SER A 423 -8.17 -0.96 -19.46
N LEU A 424 -7.42 -2.02 -19.77
CA LEU A 424 -7.56 -3.33 -19.16
C LEU A 424 -6.20 -3.80 -18.69
N VAL A 425 -6.07 -3.98 -17.39
CA VAL A 425 -4.87 -4.50 -16.73
C VAL A 425 -5.28 -5.78 -16.01
N LEU A 426 -4.70 -6.90 -16.43
CA LEU A 426 -4.91 -8.22 -15.85
C LEU A 426 -3.57 -8.73 -15.36
N LYS A 427 -3.46 -8.94 -14.05
CA LYS A 427 -2.23 -9.43 -13.43
C LYS A 427 -2.50 -10.67 -12.61
N ARG A 428 -1.65 -11.69 -12.76
CA ARG A 428 -1.73 -12.95 -12.00
C ARG A 428 -3.10 -13.63 -12.14
N VAL A 429 -3.65 -13.62 -13.36
CA VAL A 429 -4.91 -14.28 -13.65
C VAL A 429 -4.66 -15.59 -14.38
N VAL A 430 -5.47 -16.60 -14.09
CA VAL A 430 -5.51 -17.86 -14.84
C VAL A 430 -6.66 -17.80 -15.83
N THR A 431 -6.46 -18.28 -17.06
CA THR A 431 -7.50 -18.28 -18.09
C THR A 431 -7.25 -19.34 -19.14
N GLU A 432 -8.22 -19.59 -20.01
CA GLU A 432 -8.01 -20.37 -21.23
C GLU A 432 -7.74 -19.41 -22.40
N GLU A 433 -7.01 -19.87 -23.42
CA GLU A 433 -6.75 -19.10 -24.63
C GLU A 433 -8.05 -18.53 -25.24
N LYS A 434 -9.07 -19.38 -25.38
CA LYS A 434 -10.37 -18.99 -25.95
C LYS A 434 -11.05 -17.90 -25.13
N THR A 435 -10.99 -18.01 -23.80
CA THR A 435 -11.57 -17.04 -22.87
C THR A 435 -10.86 -15.70 -22.95
N LEU A 436 -9.52 -15.70 -22.91
CA LEU A 436 -8.72 -14.48 -23.03
C LEU A 436 -9.01 -13.75 -24.35
N VAL A 437 -8.91 -14.47 -25.48
CA VAL A 437 -9.16 -13.89 -26.81
C VAL A 437 -10.61 -13.38 -26.93
N SER A 438 -11.59 -14.10 -26.38
CA SER A 438 -12.99 -13.68 -26.37
C SER A 438 -13.23 -12.40 -25.56
N ILE A 439 -12.61 -12.26 -24.38
CA ILE A 439 -12.68 -11.03 -23.59
C ILE A 439 -12.07 -9.87 -24.38
N LEU A 440 -10.86 -10.05 -24.91
CA LEU A 440 -10.18 -9.01 -25.67
C LEU A 440 -10.98 -8.61 -26.92
N GLY A 441 -11.48 -9.57 -27.69
CA GLY A 441 -12.27 -9.32 -28.90
C GLY A 441 -13.51 -8.46 -28.66
N ARG A 442 -14.17 -8.59 -27.50
CA ARG A 442 -15.36 -7.80 -27.15
C ARG A 442 -15.05 -6.35 -26.78
N HIS A 443 -13.85 -6.06 -26.27
CA HIS A 443 -13.47 -4.72 -25.82
C HIS A 443 -12.51 -4.01 -26.77
N MET A 444 -11.89 -4.72 -27.72
CA MET A 444 -10.79 -4.18 -28.51
C MET A 444 -11.15 -2.91 -29.29
N ALA A 445 -12.40 -2.78 -29.73
CA ALA A 445 -12.86 -1.58 -30.44
C ALA A 445 -12.77 -0.28 -29.63
N THR A 446 -12.81 -0.37 -28.29
CA THR A 446 -12.74 0.79 -27.38
C THR A 446 -11.44 0.84 -26.58
N LEU A 447 -10.73 -0.29 -26.49
CA LEU A 447 -9.53 -0.44 -25.70
C LEU A 447 -8.37 0.37 -26.30
N LYS A 448 -7.66 1.10 -25.45
CA LYS A 448 -6.48 1.93 -25.79
C LYS A 448 -5.22 1.46 -25.07
N SER A 449 -5.35 0.90 -23.87
CA SER A 449 -4.25 0.33 -23.11
C SER A 449 -4.59 -1.10 -22.68
N LEU A 450 -3.66 -2.03 -22.93
CA LEU A 450 -3.73 -3.42 -22.49
C LEU A 450 -2.46 -3.77 -21.71
N SER A 451 -2.64 -4.34 -20.52
CA SER A 451 -1.54 -4.87 -19.71
C SER A 451 -1.85 -6.30 -19.27
N LEU A 452 -1.00 -7.24 -19.67
CA LEU A 452 -1.09 -8.66 -19.31
C LEU A 452 0.17 -9.06 -18.56
N HIS A 453 0.09 -9.22 -17.25
CA HIS A 453 1.24 -9.60 -16.43
C HIS A 453 1.01 -10.88 -15.63
N MET A 454 2.00 -11.76 -15.57
CA MET A 454 1.93 -13.05 -14.85
C MET A 454 0.64 -13.82 -15.18
N THR A 455 0.20 -13.76 -16.44
CA THR A 455 -1.03 -14.43 -16.87
C THR A 455 -0.72 -15.88 -17.22
N THR A 456 -1.57 -16.80 -16.77
CA THR A 456 -1.37 -18.24 -16.96
C THR A 456 -2.47 -18.82 -17.83
N LEU A 457 -2.10 -19.55 -18.89
CA LEU A 457 -3.06 -20.31 -19.70
C LEU A 457 -3.21 -21.74 -19.19
N THR A 458 -4.40 -22.12 -18.74
CA THR A 458 -4.75 -23.51 -18.37
C THR A 458 -5.13 -24.38 -19.57
N GLY A 459 -5.46 -23.76 -20.70
CA GLY A 459 -5.82 -24.45 -21.94
C GLY A 459 -5.45 -23.62 -23.17
N GLY A 460 -4.95 -24.29 -24.21
CA GLY A 460 -4.46 -23.67 -25.43
C GLY A 460 -2.96 -23.34 -25.39
N HIS A 461 -2.51 -22.46 -26.28
CA HIS A 461 -1.11 -22.08 -26.43
C HIS A 461 -0.97 -20.56 -26.60
N TRP A 462 -0.04 -19.96 -25.85
CA TRP A 462 0.27 -18.53 -25.98
C TRP A 462 0.60 -18.12 -27.42
N ARG A 463 1.31 -18.97 -28.17
CA ARG A 463 1.60 -18.73 -29.59
C ARG A 463 0.37 -18.52 -30.45
N SER A 464 -0.68 -19.32 -30.22
CA SER A 464 -1.95 -19.17 -30.94
C SER A 464 -2.72 -17.95 -30.41
N ALA A 465 -2.73 -17.74 -29.09
CA ALA A 465 -3.33 -16.56 -28.47
C ALA A 465 -2.74 -15.25 -29.02
N TRP A 466 -1.42 -15.14 -29.10
CA TRP A 466 -0.72 -13.95 -29.60
C TRP A 466 -0.99 -13.68 -31.08
N LYS A 467 -1.14 -14.71 -31.91
CA LYS A 467 -1.56 -14.53 -33.32
C LYS A 467 -2.95 -13.90 -33.40
N GLN A 468 -3.89 -14.36 -32.57
CA GLN A 468 -5.24 -13.82 -32.51
C GLN A 468 -5.26 -12.39 -31.93
N ILE A 469 -4.52 -12.15 -30.85
CA ILE A 469 -4.39 -10.82 -30.23
C ILE A 469 -3.76 -9.82 -31.20
N ARG A 470 -2.71 -10.21 -31.95
CA ARG A 470 -2.15 -9.40 -33.03
C ARG A 470 -3.19 -9.03 -34.07
N SER A 471 -4.03 -9.99 -34.49
CA SER A 471 -5.11 -9.72 -35.44
C SER A 471 -6.11 -8.70 -34.90
N LEU A 472 -6.45 -8.79 -33.60
CA LEU A 472 -7.32 -7.82 -32.93
C LEU A 472 -6.68 -6.43 -32.89
N ILE A 473 -5.40 -6.33 -32.49
CA ILE A 473 -4.64 -5.06 -32.47
C ILE A 473 -4.56 -4.44 -33.86
N ALA A 474 -4.23 -5.22 -34.89
CA ALA A 474 -4.16 -4.72 -36.26
C ALA A 474 -5.52 -4.21 -36.78
N THR A 475 -6.63 -4.79 -36.30
CA THR A 475 -7.98 -4.42 -36.72
C THR A 475 -8.49 -3.14 -36.04
N TYR A 476 -8.28 -3.01 -34.73
CA TYR A 476 -8.91 -1.95 -33.92
C TYR A 476 -7.94 -0.87 -33.45
N GLY A 477 -6.63 -1.13 -33.54
CA GLY A 477 -5.58 -0.30 -32.97
C GLY A 477 -5.47 -0.46 -31.45
N LEU A 478 -4.28 -0.19 -30.93
CA LEU A 478 -3.99 -0.11 -29.50
C LEU A 478 -2.89 0.94 -29.33
N ASP A 479 -2.97 1.76 -28.28
CA ASP A 479 -2.02 2.85 -28.07
C ASP A 479 -0.87 2.40 -27.14
N ASP A 480 -1.21 1.63 -26.10
CA ASP A 480 -0.24 1.08 -25.13
C ASP A 480 -0.45 -0.42 -24.93
N LEU A 481 0.65 -1.17 -24.95
CA LEU A 481 0.67 -2.60 -24.71
C LEU A 481 1.83 -2.94 -23.77
N ARG A 482 1.48 -3.57 -22.65
CA ARG A 482 2.44 -4.10 -21.68
C ARG A 482 2.19 -5.59 -21.52
N VAL A 483 3.23 -6.38 -21.74
CA VAL A 483 3.18 -7.83 -21.52
C VAL A 483 4.41 -8.20 -20.73
N GLY A 484 4.25 -8.95 -19.65
CA GLY A 484 5.40 -9.39 -18.84
C GLY A 484 5.06 -10.63 -18.05
N TYR A 485 5.94 -11.63 -18.06
CA TYR A 485 5.71 -12.92 -17.40
C TYR A 485 4.41 -13.61 -17.87
N TRP A 486 4.48 -14.56 -18.76
CA TRP A 486 3.33 -15.39 -19.12
C TRP A 486 3.69 -16.85 -18.94
N HIS A 487 2.71 -17.64 -18.53
CA HIS A 487 2.93 -19.03 -18.20
C HIS A 487 1.95 -19.91 -18.96
N SER A 488 2.42 -21.04 -19.46
CA SER A 488 1.54 -22.10 -19.93
C SER A 488 1.48 -23.19 -18.88
N TYR A 489 0.26 -23.60 -18.56
CA TYR A 489 0.00 -24.70 -17.66
C TYR A 489 -0.24 -25.95 -18.49
N GLU A 490 0.56 -26.99 -18.24
CA GLU A 490 0.28 -28.32 -18.76
C GLU A 490 -0.08 -29.21 -17.56
N MET A 491 -1.38 -29.43 -17.36
CA MET A 491 -1.85 -30.39 -16.36
C MET A 491 -1.57 -31.81 -16.85
N THR A 492 -0.44 -32.38 -16.41
CA THR A 492 -0.21 -33.82 -16.51
C THR A 492 -0.69 -34.50 -15.24
N ARG A 493 -1.74 -35.31 -15.34
CA ARG A 493 -2.17 -36.21 -14.27
C ARG A 493 -1.06 -37.25 -14.05
N TRP A 494 -0.55 -37.36 -12.82
CA TRP A 494 0.41 -38.40 -12.48
C TRP A 494 -0.31 -39.65 -11.99
N GLU A 495 -0.24 -40.72 -12.76
CA GLU A 495 -0.83 -42.02 -12.43
C GLU A 495 0.17 -42.91 -11.66
N ASN A 496 0.69 -42.43 -10.54
CA ASN A 496 1.53 -43.24 -9.65
C ASN A 496 0.75 -43.71 -8.43
N GLY A 497 -0.29 -44.53 -8.68
CA GLY A 497 -0.88 -45.59 -7.84
C GLY A 497 -1.25 -45.39 -6.35
N VAL A 498 -0.76 -44.37 -5.65
CA VAL A 498 -0.88 -44.24 -4.19
C VAL A 498 -1.44 -42.88 -3.76
N ASN A 499 -1.33 -41.86 -4.61
CA ASN A 499 -2.14 -40.65 -4.52
C ASN A 499 -2.13 -39.97 -5.89
N PRO A 500 -3.27 -39.83 -6.60
CA PRO A 500 -3.33 -39.01 -7.79
C PRO A 500 -3.12 -37.55 -7.39
N GLY A 501 -1.85 -37.14 -7.34
CA GLY A 501 -1.45 -35.75 -7.17
C GLY A 501 -1.46 -35.07 -8.53
N TRP A 502 -2.04 -33.88 -8.59
CA TRP A 502 -1.72 -32.94 -9.66
C TRP A 502 -0.38 -32.33 -9.30
N TRP A 503 0.57 -32.41 -10.23
CA TRP A 503 1.72 -31.53 -10.16
C TRP A 503 1.67 -30.54 -11.28
N PHE A 504 2.38 -29.46 -11.05
CA PHE A 504 2.35 -28.31 -11.90
C PHE A 504 3.72 -28.19 -12.51
N ARG A 505 3.84 -28.65 -13.77
CA ARG A 505 5.06 -28.38 -14.53
C ARG A 505 4.93 -26.99 -15.11
N TRP A 506 5.57 -26.03 -14.45
CA TRP A 506 5.78 -24.71 -15.02
C TRP A 506 6.66 -24.84 -16.26
N ARG A 507 6.05 -24.79 -17.44
CA ARG A 507 6.76 -24.43 -18.68
C ARG A 507 6.71 -22.91 -18.81
N GLY A 508 7.38 -22.25 -17.88
CA GLY A 508 7.83 -20.88 -18.10
C GLY A 508 9.24 -20.96 -18.67
N SER A 509 9.64 -19.96 -19.44
CA SER A 509 11.07 -19.70 -19.55
C SER A 509 11.60 -19.51 -18.11
N GLU A 510 12.49 -20.39 -17.64
CA GLU A 510 13.25 -20.14 -16.40
C GLU A 510 14.08 -18.85 -16.52
N LEU A 511 14.25 -18.37 -17.76
CA LEU A 511 14.64 -17.02 -18.05
C LEU A 511 13.47 -16.11 -17.67
N HIS A 512 13.62 -15.34 -16.58
CA HIS A 512 12.94 -14.06 -16.46
C HIS A 512 12.90 -13.45 -17.87
N PRO A 513 11.74 -13.16 -18.47
CA PRO A 513 11.72 -12.51 -19.76
C PRO A 513 12.55 -11.25 -19.56
N LEU A 514 13.76 -11.27 -20.13
CA LEU A 514 14.63 -10.12 -20.10
C LEU A 514 13.79 -9.00 -20.72
N ARG A 515 14.00 -7.77 -20.26
CA ARG A 515 13.32 -6.58 -20.78
C ARG A 515 13.21 -6.59 -22.33
N ASP A 516 14.17 -7.24 -22.97
CA ASP A 516 14.25 -7.49 -24.41
C ASP A 516 13.12 -8.39 -24.95
N GLU A 517 12.77 -9.52 -24.33
CA GLU A 517 11.72 -10.43 -24.83
C GLU A 517 10.33 -9.79 -24.83
N ALA A 518 10.00 -9.05 -23.77
CA ALA A 518 8.76 -8.29 -23.67
C ALA A 518 8.67 -7.21 -24.76
N GLU A 519 9.80 -6.55 -25.06
CA GLU A 519 9.87 -5.54 -26.12
C GLU A 519 9.78 -6.17 -27.52
N ILE A 520 10.41 -7.32 -27.78
CA ILE A 520 10.26 -8.05 -29.05
C ILE A 520 8.80 -8.49 -29.23
N LEU A 521 8.14 -9.02 -28.19
CA LEU A 521 6.73 -9.39 -28.26
C LEU A 521 5.85 -8.17 -28.57
N ARG A 522 6.13 -7.05 -27.92
CA ARG A 522 5.44 -5.79 -28.16
C ARG A 522 5.62 -5.30 -29.59
N GLN A 523 6.81 -5.40 -30.15
CA GLN A 523 7.08 -5.05 -31.55
C GLN A 523 6.31 -5.96 -32.51
N TYR A 524 6.30 -7.27 -32.27
CA TYR A 524 5.50 -8.22 -33.04
C TYR A 524 3.99 -7.92 -33.00
N LEU A 525 3.46 -7.62 -31.81
CA LEU A 525 2.03 -7.38 -31.62
C LEU A 525 1.58 -6.02 -32.17
N MET A 526 2.37 -4.96 -31.96
CA MET A 526 1.98 -3.58 -32.25
C MET A 526 2.41 -3.10 -33.65
N LYS A 527 3.65 -3.44 -34.06
CA LYS A 527 4.21 -3.00 -35.35
C LYS A 527 4.01 -4.03 -36.45
N GLY A 528 3.67 -5.26 -36.08
CA GLY A 528 3.56 -6.38 -37.02
C GLY A 528 4.90 -6.86 -37.57
N GLU A 529 6.00 -6.50 -36.91
CA GLU A 529 7.36 -6.88 -37.30
C GLU A 529 7.69 -8.30 -36.81
N GLY A 530 8.48 -9.04 -37.58
CA GLY A 530 8.92 -10.40 -37.24
C GLY A 530 7.83 -11.48 -37.28
N SER A 531 8.25 -12.70 -36.98
CA SER A 531 7.38 -13.87 -36.88
C SER A 531 7.56 -14.61 -35.56
N ILE A 532 6.46 -14.88 -34.87
CA ILE A 532 6.43 -15.70 -33.65
C ILE A 532 6.82 -17.18 -33.91
N ASP A 533 6.97 -17.55 -35.18
CA ASP A 533 7.38 -18.88 -35.63
C ASP A 533 8.90 -18.99 -35.80
N GLU A 534 9.65 -17.88 -35.63
CA GLU A 534 11.10 -17.85 -35.72
C GLU A 534 11.77 -18.68 -34.60
N PRO A 535 12.98 -19.20 -34.86
CA PRO A 535 13.69 -20.09 -33.92
C PRO A 535 13.93 -19.45 -32.55
N GLU A 536 14.10 -18.13 -32.51
CA GLU A 536 14.34 -17.34 -31.30
C GLU A 536 13.16 -17.46 -30.31
N TRP A 537 11.93 -17.53 -30.84
CA TRP A 537 10.72 -17.76 -30.04
C TRP A 537 10.55 -19.20 -29.56
N ARG A 538 11.23 -20.18 -30.18
CA ARG A 538 11.10 -21.60 -29.77
C ARG A 538 11.71 -21.89 -28.40
N TYR A 539 12.62 -21.04 -27.93
CA TYR A 539 13.20 -21.15 -26.60
C TYR A 539 12.38 -20.37 -25.55
N VAL A 540 11.76 -19.27 -25.95
CA VAL A 540 10.94 -18.40 -25.08
C VAL A 540 9.52 -18.96 -24.86
N MET A 541 8.98 -19.71 -25.83
CA MET A 541 7.58 -20.18 -25.83
C MET A 541 7.40 -21.70 -25.78
N LYS A 542 8.44 -22.42 -25.32
CA LYS A 542 8.35 -23.85 -24.99
C LYS A 542 7.87 -24.04 -23.56
#